data_AF-A0A9N9Z5V0-F1
#
_entry.id   AF-A0A9N9Z5V0-F1
#
_cell.length_a   1.000
_cell.length_b   1.000
_cell.length_c   1.000
_cell.angle_alpha   90.00
_cell.angle_beta   90.00
_cell.angle_gamma   90.00
#
_symmetry.space_group_name_H-M   'P 1'
#
loop_
_entity.id
_entity.type
_entity.pdbx_description
1 polymer ?
#
loop_
_entity_poly.entity_id
_entity_poly.type
_entity_poly.pdbx_seq_one_letter_code
_entity_poly.pdbx_strand_id
1 'polypeptide(L)'
;MPTPESESFKSMKPKVPPTFNGVDYDDTKAFKAAEDAIIREQWVGAMMIRLVGEELGKCYNREGVNHLENCGKLRERYLQLLETNKIAGTKGLQLNYITKRDEEIDLEAKVHPINKIAKLREDPKNARP
;
A
#
# COMPACT_ATOMS: atom_id res chain seq x y z
N MET A 1 2.55 27.14 8.45
CA MET A 1 3.69 26.46 7.79
C MET A 1 3.75 25.04 8.32
N PRO A 2 4.04 24.02 7.49
CA PRO A 2 4.29 22.68 8.01
C PRO A 2 5.51 22.74 8.94
N THR A 3 5.42 22.12 10.10
CA THR A 3 6.56 21.98 11.01
C THR A 3 7.66 21.16 10.32
N PRO A 4 8.94 21.56 10.46
CA PRO A 4 10.04 20.79 9.89
C PRO A 4 10.09 19.39 10.52
N GLU A 5 10.23 18.37 9.67
CA GLU A 5 10.32 16.98 10.11
C GLU A 5 11.61 16.72 10.89
N SER A 6 11.50 16.03 12.04
CA SER A 6 12.65 15.63 12.85
C SER A 6 13.55 14.62 12.12
N GLU A 7 14.83 14.56 12.50
CA GLU A 7 15.78 13.58 11.94
C GLU A 7 15.33 12.14 12.22
N SER A 8 14.78 11.88 13.40
CA SER A 8 14.18 10.60 13.75
C SER A 8 13.07 10.19 12.79
N PHE A 9 12.17 11.11 12.44
CA PHE A 9 11.07 10.83 11.50
C PHE A 9 11.59 10.49 10.11
N LYS A 10 12.58 11.24 9.61
CA LYS A 10 13.23 10.97 8.31
C LYS A 10 13.90 9.61 8.28
N SER A 11 14.50 9.17 9.39
CA SER A 11 15.16 7.86 9.48
C SER A 11 14.19 6.67 9.45
N MET A 12 12.95 6.87 9.93
CA MET A 12 11.93 5.83 10.03
C MET A 12 11.06 5.67 8.77
N LYS A 13 11.13 6.62 7.83
CA LYS A 13 10.37 6.58 6.59
C LYS A 13 10.75 5.35 5.75
N PRO A 14 9.77 4.67 5.13
CA PRO A 14 10.06 3.61 4.17
C PRO A 14 10.87 4.19 3.01
N LYS A 15 11.92 3.47 2.59
CA LYS A 15 12.79 3.85 1.47
C LYS A 15 12.27 3.36 0.12
N VAL A 16 11.35 2.39 0.14
CA VAL A 16 10.81 1.73 -1.05
C VAL A 16 9.36 2.16 -1.26
N PRO A 17 8.90 2.23 -2.52
CA PRO A 17 7.50 2.51 -2.82
C PRO A 17 6.60 1.38 -2.29
N PRO A 18 5.32 1.68 -1.96
CA PRO A 18 4.34 0.70 -1.48
C PRO A 18 3.79 -0.14 -2.64
N THR A 19 4.65 -0.84 -3.38
CA THR A 19 4.30 -1.68 -4.54
C THR A 19 5.18 -2.91 -4.61
N PHE A 20 4.65 -4.01 -5.16
CA PHE A 20 5.48 -5.18 -5.51
C PHE A 20 6.10 -5.10 -6.91
N ASN A 21 5.64 -4.15 -7.73
CA ASN A 21 6.14 -3.94 -9.09
C ASN A 21 7.66 -3.66 -9.08
N GLY A 22 8.42 -4.44 -9.84
CA GLY A 22 9.87 -4.34 -9.98
C GLY A 22 10.67 -4.90 -8.79
N VAL A 23 10.01 -5.51 -7.80
CA VAL A 23 10.68 -6.11 -6.63
C VAL A 23 11.08 -7.54 -6.94
N ASP A 24 12.33 -7.91 -6.68
CA ASP A 24 12.77 -9.30 -6.77
C ASP A 24 12.27 -10.10 -5.56
N TYR A 25 11.45 -11.12 -5.82
CA TYR A 25 10.88 -11.98 -4.77
C TYR A 25 11.92 -12.93 -4.16
N ASP A 26 13.05 -13.18 -4.85
CA ASP A 26 14.14 -13.99 -4.33
C ASP A 26 15.03 -13.18 -3.36
N ASP A 27 15.03 -11.84 -3.44
CA ASP A 27 15.65 -10.99 -2.43
C ASP A 27 14.72 -10.75 -1.24
N THR A 28 14.92 -11.58 -0.20
CA THR A 28 14.18 -11.48 1.06
C THR A 28 14.15 -10.08 1.69
N LYS A 29 15.20 -9.26 1.52
CA LYS A 29 15.25 -7.92 2.11
C LYS A 29 14.37 -6.95 1.33
N ALA A 30 14.49 -6.95 0.00
CA ALA A 30 13.68 -6.11 -0.88
C ALA A 30 12.19 -6.48 -0.77
N PHE A 31 11.88 -7.78 -0.77
CA PHE A 31 10.52 -8.29 -0.61
C PHE A 31 9.89 -7.84 0.72
N LYS A 32 10.61 -7.99 1.84
CA LYS A 32 10.09 -7.58 3.16
C LYS A 32 9.96 -6.07 3.30
N ALA A 33 10.84 -5.30 2.68
CA ALA A 33 10.72 -3.85 2.66
C ALA A 33 9.46 -3.40 1.89
N ALA A 34 9.16 -4.02 0.75
CA ALA A 34 7.96 -3.72 -0.03
C ALA A 34 6.67 -4.13 0.71
N GLU A 35 6.67 -5.31 1.34
CA GLU A 35 5.56 -5.80 2.16
C GLU A 35 5.21 -4.82 3.30
N ASP A 36 6.24 -4.37 4.03
CA ASP A 36 6.10 -3.41 5.11
C ASP A 36 5.62 -2.03 4.61
N ALA A 37 6.15 -1.54 3.48
CA ALA A 37 5.71 -0.28 2.89
C ALA A 37 4.21 -0.32 2.51
N ILE A 38 3.73 -1.39 1.90
CA ILE A 38 2.32 -1.56 1.55
C ILE A 38 1.43 -1.57 2.79
N ILE A 39 1.81 -2.35 3.82
CA ILE A 39 1.02 -2.45 5.05
C ILE A 39 0.94 -1.10 5.75
N ARG A 40 2.06 -0.35 5.83
CA ARG A 40 2.08 0.99 6.43
C ARG A 40 1.11 1.94 5.73
N GLU A 41 1.09 1.98 4.40
CA GLU A 41 0.15 2.84 3.66
C GLU A 41 -1.32 2.44 3.89
N GLN A 42 -1.62 1.14 4.00
CA GLN A 42 -2.97 0.70 4.38
C GLN A 42 -3.35 1.21 5.78
N TRP A 43 -2.42 1.18 6.74
CA TRP A 43 -2.65 1.74 8.07
C TRP A 43 -2.78 3.27 8.07
N VAL A 44 -2.04 3.98 7.20
CA VAL A 44 -2.23 5.43 7.02
C VAL A 44 -3.67 5.70 6.55
N GLY A 45 -4.17 4.95 5.57
CA GLY A 45 -5.56 5.04 5.13
C GLY A 45 -6.57 4.79 6.25
N ALA A 46 -6.31 3.80 7.11
CA ALA A 46 -7.14 3.53 8.29
C ALA A 46 -7.10 4.67 9.33
N MET A 47 -5.93 5.26 9.56
CA MET A 47 -5.78 6.44 10.43
C MET A 47 -6.51 7.67 9.87
N MET A 48 -6.51 7.86 8.55
CA MET A 48 -7.29 8.92 7.91
C MET A 48 -8.79 8.75 8.18
N ILE A 49 -9.33 7.53 8.05
CA ILE A 49 -10.73 7.23 8.39
C ILE A 49 -11.00 7.59 9.85
N ARG A 50 -10.12 7.18 10.76
CA ARG A 50 -10.25 7.44 12.20
C ARG A 50 -10.33 8.94 12.51
N LEU A 51 -9.41 9.74 11.94
CA LEU A 51 -9.39 11.20 12.15
C LEU A 51 -10.68 11.87 11.65
N VAL A 52 -11.17 11.49 10.47
CA VAL A 52 -12.43 12.02 9.94
C VAL A 52 -13.63 11.57 10.80
N GLY A 53 -13.62 10.33 11.29
CA GLY A 53 -14.64 9.82 12.20
C GLY A 53 -14.69 10.57 13.55
N GLU A 54 -13.53 10.86 14.14
CA GLU A 54 -13.43 11.65 15.37
C GLU A 54 -13.95 13.09 15.15
N GLU A 55 -13.61 13.72 14.02
CA GLU A 55 -14.10 15.06 13.69
C GLU A 55 -15.61 15.08 13.37
N LEU A 56 -16.11 14.05 12.70
CA LEU A 56 -17.55 13.86 12.48
C LEU A 56 -18.31 13.72 13.80
N GLY A 57 -17.77 12.96 14.75
CA GLY A 57 -18.35 12.82 16.10
C GLY A 57 -18.42 14.15 16.85
N LYS A 58 -17.38 14.99 16.75
CA LYS A 58 -17.40 16.36 17.32
C LYS A 58 -18.47 17.22 16.65
N CYS A 59 -18.61 17.15 15.32
CA CYS A 59 -19.65 17.88 14.60
C CYS A 59 -21.04 17.47 15.08
N TYR A 60 -21.30 16.16 15.20
CA TYR A 60 -22.59 15.65 15.68
C TYR A 60 -22.90 16.14 17.10
N ASN A 61 -21.90 16.15 17.99
CA ASN A 61 -22.07 16.65 19.35
C ASN A 61 -22.33 18.16 19.41
N ARG A 62 -21.71 18.95 18.51
CA ARG A 62 -21.85 20.41 18.49
C ARG A 62 -23.18 20.86 17.87
N GLU A 63 -23.58 20.25 16.75
CA GLU A 63 -24.75 20.67 15.98
C GLU A 63 -26.08 20.08 16.51
N GLY A 64 -26.01 18.97 17.27
CA GLY A 64 -27.19 18.34 17.85
C GLY A 64 -28.19 17.92 16.77
N VAL A 65 -29.44 18.40 16.87
CA VAL A 65 -30.53 18.06 15.92
C VAL A 65 -30.21 18.48 14.48
N ASN A 66 -29.37 19.50 14.27
CA ASN A 66 -29.04 20.04 12.95
C ASN A 66 -27.89 19.29 12.24
N HIS A 67 -27.39 18.19 12.81
CA HIS A 67 -26.23 17.48 12.28
C HIS A 67 -26.43 16.96 10.84
N LEU A 68 -27.67 16.73 10.40
CA LEU A 68 -27.99 16.24 9.06
C LEU A 68 -27.69 17.28 7.96
N GLU A 69 -27.89 18.56 8.26
CA GLU A 69 -27.61 19.66 7.34
C GLU A 69 -26.14 20.09 7.43
N ASN A 70 -25.64 20.27 8.65
CA ASN A 70 -24.33 20.91 8.86
C ASN A 70 -23.13 19.95 8.76
N CYS A 71 -23.30 18.66 9.06
CA CYS A 71 -22.20 17.69 9.09
C CYS A 71 -22.09 16.84 7.81
N GLY A 72 -22.89 17.10 6.78
CA GLY A 72 -22.98 16.29 5.55
C GLY A 72 -21.63 16.08 4.86
N LYS A 73 -20.80 17.13 4.76
CA LYS A 73 -19.48 17.06 4.12
C LYS A 73 -18.52 16.08 4.81
N LEU A 74 -18.49 16.07 6.15
CA LEU A 74 -17.66 15.14 6.93
C LEU A 74 -18.17 13.71 6.78
N ARG A 75 -19.50 13.52 6.78
CA ARG A 75 -20.14 12.22 6.56
C ARG A 75 -19.80 11.64 5.19
N GLU A 76 -19.94 12.43 4.12
CA GLU A 76 -19.61 11.99 2.76
C GLU A 76 -18.13 11.63 2.63
N ARG A 77 -17.24 12.46 3.20
CA ARG A 77 -15.80 12.17 3.20
C ARG A 77 -15.48 10.88 3.95
N TYR A 78 -16.13 10.65 5.10
CA TYR A 78 -15.96 9.43 5.88
C TYR A 78 -16.37 8.19 5.07
N LEU A 79 -17.53 8.23 4.40
CA LEU A 79 -18.02 7.14 3.56
C LEU A 79 -17.10 6.88 2.35
N GLN A 80 -16.62 7.94 1.69
CA GLN A 80 -15.66 7.82 0.58
C GLN A 80 -14.36 7.13 1.02
N LEU A 81 -13.85 7.46 2.21
CA LEU A 81 -12.65 6.85 2.75
C LEU A 81 -12.89 5.39 3.15
N LEU A 82 -14.06 5.05 3.70
CA LEU A 82 -14.42 3.66 4.03
C LEU A 82 -14.50 2.75 2.80
N GLU A 83 -14.90 3.30 1.66
CA GLU A 83 -14.95 2.55 0.41
C GLU A 83 -13.54 2.26 -0.13
N THR A 84 -12.65 3.26 -0.10
CA THR A 84 -11.35 3.24 -0.76
C THR A 84 -10.21 2.66 0.09
N ASN A 85 -10.18 2.93 1.39
CA ASN A 85 -9.03 2.64 2.27
C ASN A 85 -9.21 1.38 3.13
N LYS A 86 -9.73 0.30 2.54
CA LYS A 86 -9.89 -0.97 3.25
C LYS A 86 -8.55 -1.68 3.44
N ILE A 87 -8.30 -2.20 4.64
CA ILE A 87 -7.10 -3.01 4.93
C ILE A 87 -7.34 -4.41 4.34
N ALA A 88 -6.62 -4.75 3.27
CA ALA A 88 -6.75 -6.03 2.56
C ALA A 88 -5.51 -6.94 2.71
N GLY A 89 -4.44 -6.44 3.35
CA GLY A 89 -3.17 -7.15 3.44
C GLY A 89 -2.39 -7.17 2.12
N THR A 90 -1.37 -8.03 2.04
CA THR A 90 -0.40 -8.04 0.93
C THR A 90 -0.56 -9.23 -0.01
N LYS A 91 -1.17 -10.33 0.46
CA LYS A 91 -1.27 -11.60 -0.28
C LYS A 91 -1.99 -11.48 -1.62
N GLY A 92 -3.03 -10.64 -1.71
CA GLY A 92 -3.76 -10.41 -2.95
C GLY A 92 -2.89 -9.78 -4.04
N LEU A 93 -2.03 -8.84 -3.65
CA LEU A 93 -1.08 -8.15 -4.54
C LEU A 93 0.11 -9.04 -4.92
N GLN A 94 0.49 -9.98 -4.04
CA GLN A 94 1.61 -10.90 -4.32
C GLN A 94 1.27 -11.95 -5.37
N LEU A 95 0.01 -12.40 -5.41
CA LEU A 95 -0.42 -13.52 -6.23
C LEU A 95 -1.00 -13.09 -7.58
N ASN A 96 -1.37 -11.82 -7.75
CA ASN A 96 -2.10 -11.35 -8.92
C ASN A 96 -1.56 -10.00 -9.40
N TYR A 97 -1.44 -9.86 -10.73
CA TYR A 97 -1.32 -8.54 -11.36
C TYR A 97 -2.69 -7.89 -11.44
N ILE A 98 -2.81 -6.65 -10.97
CA ILE A 98 -4.06 -5.88 -11.07
C ILE A 98 -4.21 -5.35 -12.50
N THR A 99 -3.10 -4.89 -13.11
CA THR A 99 -3.08 -4.36 -14.48
C THR A 99 -2.01 -5.03 -15.33
N LYS A 100 -2.21 -5.05 -16.66
CA LYS A 100 -1.19 -5.54 -17.62
C LYS A 100 0.12 -4.75 -17.53
N ARG A 101 0.03 -3.47 -17.20
CA ARG A 101 1.22 -2.62 -17.02
C ARG A 101 2.09 -3.10 -15.86
N ASP A 102 1.48 -3.61 -14.78
CA ASP A 102 2.24 -4.15 -13.64
C ASP A 102 3.07 -5.37 -14.07
N GLU A 103 2.48 -6.24 -14.90
CA GLU A 103 3.17 -7.40 -15.48
C GLU A 103 4.31 -6.97 -16.42
N GLU A 104 4.08 -5.96 -17.27
CA GLU A 104 5.10 -5.38 -18.16
C GLU A 104 6.30 -4.82 -17.37
N ILE A 105 6.05 -4.11 -16.27
CA ILE A 105 7.11 -3.57 -15.40
C ILE A 105 7.97 -4.70 -14.82
N ASP A 106 7.36 -5.79 -14.37
CA ASP A 106 8.07 -6.93 -13.80
C ASP A 106 8.88 -7.71 -14.87
N LEU A 107 8.37 -7.75 -16.10
CA LEU A 107 9.08 -8.30 -17.25
C LEU A 107 10.30 -7.43 -17.61
N GLU A 108 10.14 -6.11 -17.68
CA GLU A 108 11.23 -5.16 -17.95
C GLU A 108 12.32 -5.21 -16.87
N ALA A 109 11.92 -5.27 -15.60
CA ALA A 109 12.82 -5.40 -14.46
C ALA A 109 13.46 -6.79 -14.33
N LYS A 110 13.08 -7.75 -15.18
CA LYS A 110 13.56 -9.16 -15.17
C LYS A 110 13.29 -9.89 -13.85
N VAL A 111 12.31 -9.46 -13.07
CA VAL A 111 11.89 -10.08 -11.81
C VAL A 111 10.68 -11.02 -11.98
N HIS A 112 10.05 -10.99 -13.16
CA HIS A 112 8.92 -11.87 -13.47
C HIS A 112 9.26 -13.38 -13.28
N PRO A 113 8.34 -14.22 -12.77
CA PRO A 113 8.56 -15.65 -12.54
C PRO A 113 9.09 -16.44 -13.76
N ILE A 114 8.72 -16.04 -14.97
CA ILE A 114 9.23 -16.64 -16.22
C ILE A 114 10.75 -16.54 -16.30
N ASN A 115 11.34 -15.42 -15.86
CA ASN A 115 12.79 -15.20 -15.89
C ASN A 115 13.52 -16.15 -14.95
N LYS A 116 12.90 -16.52 -13.82
CA LYS A 116 13.43 -17.53 -12.91
C LYS A 116 13.45 -18.92 -13.56
N ILE A 117 12.37 -19.30 -14.25
CA ILE A 117 12.30 -20.57 -14.98
C ILE A 117 13.37 -20.63 -16.07
N ALA A 118 13.62 -19.53 -16.78
CA ALA A 118 14.69 -19.44 -17.77
C ALA A 118 16.07 -19.65 -17.14
N LYS A 119 16.40 -18.93 -16.05
CA LYS A 119 17.65 -19.10 -15.29
C LYS A 119 17.85 -20.55 -14.83
N LEU A 120 16.81 -21.17 -14.26
CA LEU A 120 16.87 -22.56 -13.79
C LEU A 120 17.10 -23.59 -14.92
N ARG A 121 16.71 -23.28 -16.16
CA ARG A 121 16.96 -24.12 -17.35
C ARG A 121 18.36 -23.94 -17.91
N GLU A 122 18.93 -22.74 -17.77
CA GLU A 122 20.30 -22.41 -18.21
C GLU A 122 21.35 -22.92 -17.22
N ASP A 123 20.98 -23.15 -15.96
CA ASP A 123 21.87 -23.69 -14.93
C ASP A 123 22.44 -25.06 -15.35
N PRO A 124 23.76 -25.20 -15.55
CA PRO A 124 24.39 -26.43 -16.04
C PRO A 124 24.27 -27.61 -15.06
N LYS A 125 23.87 -27.35 -13.81
CA LYS A 125 23.56 -28.38 -12.81
C LYS A 125 22.19 -29.02 -12.99
N ASN A 126 21.26 -28.33 -13.68
CA ASN A 126 19.90 -28.77 -13.95
C ASN A 126 19.70 -29.24 -15.40
N ALA A 127 20.69 -29.02 -16.27
CA ALA A 127 20.74 -29.62 -17.59
C ALA A 127 20.79 -31.15 -17.44
N ARG A 128 19.67 -31.82 -17.74
CA ARG A 128 19.63 -33.29 -17.83
C ARG A 128 20.62 -33.71 -18.95
N PRO A 129 21.45 -34.76 -18.74
CA PRO A 129 22.34 -35.25 -19.78
C PRO A 129 21.60 -35.66 -21.04
#